data_AF-A0A2W4MNV9-F1
#
_entry.id   AF-A0A2W4MNV9-F1
#
_cell.length_a   1.000
_cell.length_b   1.000
_cell.length_c   1.000
_cell.angle_alpha   90.00
_cell.angle_beta   90.00
_cell.angle_gamma   90.00
#
_symmetry.space_group_name_H-M   'P 1'
#
loop_
_entity.id
_entity.type
_entity.pdbx_description
1 polymer ?
#
loop_
_entity_poly.entity_id
_entity_poly.type
_entity_poly.pdbx_seq_one_letter_code
_entity_poly.pdbx_strand_id
1 'polypeptide(L)'
;MGQRIRAARKAAGLTQQALAGSDFTVGFISQLENGLVRPSLRTLEVLARRLGLPPSYFLDEPAPGPDGADLDLAERLLEAGRIEEAAGVLAPLAGGAAGALTPRARRLLGVWRLRSGSPGEALAHLEAALAAAGEGDPAEKARIHQAIAGALDRLGRWEEATGHLAEALALLHASAGAD
;
A
#
# COMPACT_ATOMS: atom_id res chain seq x y z
N MET A 1 10.73 -0.52 9.15
CA MET A 1 11.94 -0.67 10.00
C MET A 1 12.34 0.62 10.75
N GLY A 2 12.92 1.63 10.09
CA GLY A 2 13.53 2.82 10.76
C GLY A 2 12.58 3.57 11.70
N GLN A 3 11.33 3.79 11.29
CA GLN A 3 10.32 4.41 12.15
C GLN A 3 9.99 3.58 13.41
N ARG A 4 10.05 2.25 13.36
CA ARG A 4 9.84 1.38 14.54
C ARG A 4 10.99 1.53 15.53
N ILE A 5 12.23 1.65 15.05
CA ILE A 5 13.40 1.93 15.89
C ILE A 5 13.23 3.29 16.59
N ARG A 6 12.81 4.32 15.84
CA ARG A 6 12.53 5.65 16.41
C ARG A 6 11.41 5.63 17.45
N ALA A 7 10.33 4.90 17.17
CA ALA A 7 9.19 4.76 18.09
C ALA A 7 9.61 4.04 19.37
N ALA A 8 10.29 2.90 19.26
CA ALA A 8 10.82 2.13 20.39
C ALA A 8 11.79 2.97 21.24
N ARG A 9 12.70 3.72 20.58
CA ARG A 9 13.62 4.63 21.28
C ARG A 9 12.87 5.68 22.10
N LYS A 10 11.87 6.33 21.49
CA LYS A 10 11.05 7.35 22.18
C LYS A 10 10.26 6.75 23.33
N ALA A 11 9.69 5.56 23.17
CA ALA A 11 8.97 4.85 24.21
C ALA A 11 9.88 4.49 25.40
N ALA A 12 11.15 4.15 25.12
CA ALA A 12 12.18 3.93 26.13
C ALA A 12 12.75 5.23 26.73
N GLY A 13 12.28 6.41 26.31
CA GLY A 13 12.79 7.71 26.80
C GLY A 13 14.22 8.03 26.40
N LEU A 14 14.79 7.33 25.40
CA LEU A 14 16.19 7.46 25.03
C LEU A 14 16.41 8.56 23.98
N THR A 15 17.53 9.29 24.08
CA THR A 15 18.02 10.14 22.98
C THR A 15 18.69 9.28 21.90
N GLN A 16 18.89 9.82 20.69
CA GLN A 16 19.65 9.10 19.65
C GLN A 16 21.08 8.79 20.11
N GLN A 17 21.70 9.71 20.86
CA GLN A 17 23.02 9.51 21.45
C GLN A 17 23.02 8.38 22.50
N ALA A 18 21.99 8.32 23.35
CA ALA A 18 21.84 7.24 24.32
C ALA A 18 21.62 5.87 23.64
N LEU A 19 20.84 5.83 22.56
CA LEU A 19 20.65 4.61 21.77
C LEU A 19 21.93 4.20 21.02
N ALA A 20 22.70 5.17 20.52
CA ALA A 20 23.97 4.95 19.82
C ALA A 20 25.02 4.29 20.72
N GLY A 21 25.08 4.73 21.98
CA GLY A 21 26.05 4.22 22.97
C GLY A 21 27.48 4.26 22.43
N SER A 22 28.24 3.19 22.68
CA SER A 22 29.62 3.04 22.18
C SER A 22 29.74 2.35 20.83
N ASP A 23 28.69 1.63 20.41
CA ASP A 23 28.74 0.76 19.22
C ASP A 23 28.50 1.53 17.92
N PHE A 24 27.80 2.67 17.99
CA PHE A 24 27.37 3.43 16.83
C PHE A 24 27.58 4.93 17.00
N THR A 25 27.65 5.65 15.90
CA THR A 25 27.60 7.11 15.91
C THR A 25 26.16 7.61 15.98
N VAL A 26 25.95 8.81 16.51
CA VAL A 26 24.62 9.46 16.51
C VAL A 26 24.09 9.64 15.08
N GLY A 27 24.98 9.98 14.13
CA GLY A 27 24.65 10.10 12.71
C GLY A 27 24.16 8.79 12.10
N PHE A 28 24.78 7.67 12.45
CA PHE A 28 24.33 6.34 12.03
C PHE A 28 22.92 6.02 12.56
N ILE A 29 22.64 6.29 13.85
CA ILE A 29 21.29 6.12 14.41
C ILE A 29 20.27 7.01 13.70
N SER A 30 20.63 8.25 13.36
CA SER A 30 19.75 9.15 12.61
C SER A 30 19.45 8.62 11.20
N GLN A 31 20.48 8.19 10.46
CA GLN A 31 20.30 7.59 9.13
C GLN A 31 19.43 6.33 9.20
N LEU A 32 19.63 5.51 10.22
CA LEU A 32 18.85 4.29 10.45
C LEU A 32 17.38 4.59 10.75
N GLU A 33 17.10 5.55 11.64
CA GLU A 33 15.72 5.96 11.99
C GLU A 33 14.95 6.54 10.80
N ASN A 34 15.67 7.18 9.87
CA ASN A 34 15.10 7.74 8.64
C ASN A 34 15.08 6.73 7.48
N GLY A 35 15.54 5.49 7.68
CA GLY A 35 15.54 4.45 6.65
C GLY A 35 16.57 4.64 5.53
N LEU A 36 17.56 5.52 5.73
CA LEU A 36 18.60 5.82 4.74
C LEU A 36 19.69 4.74 4.68
N VAL A 37 19.82 3.92 5.74
CA VAL A 37 20.77 2.81 5.82
C VAL A 37 20.06 1.58 6.35
N ARG A 38 20.36 0.41 5.76
CA ARG A 38 19.89 -0.88 6.27
C ARG A 38 20.83 -1.40 7.37
N PRO A 39 20.31 -1.78 8.55
CA PRO A 39 21.13 -2.38 9.60
C PRO A 39 21.54 -3.80 9.23
N SER A 40 22.73 -4.22 9.67
CA SER A 40 23.08 -5.64 9.69
C SER A 40 22.31 -6.37 10.79
N LEU A 41 22.26 -7.71 10.75
CA LEU A 41 21.66 -8.51 11.83
C LEU A 41 22.30 -8.19 13.20
N ARG A 42 23.63 -8.07 13.22
CA ARG A 42 24.39 -7.68 14.43
C ARG A 42 24.01 -6.29 14.93
N THR A 43 23.82 -5.33 14.03
CA THR A 43 23.33 -4.00 14.38
C THR A 43 21.96 -4.09 15.06
N LEU A 44 21.06 -4.89 14.49
CA LEU A 44 19.71 -5.07 15.00
C LEU A 44 19.70 -5.70 16.40
N GLU A 45 20.54 -6.72 16.64
CA GLU A 45 20.69 -7.38 17.94
C GLU A 45 21.17 -6.45 19.06
N VAL A 46 22.09 -5.53 18.73
CA VAL A 46 22.59 -4.53 19.70
C VAL A 46 21.48 -3.55 20.06
N LEU A 47 20.77 -3.02 19.06
CA LEU A 47 19.66 -2.08 19.29
C LEU A 47 18.51 -2.73 20.05
N ALA A 48 18.16 -3.96 19.68
CA ALA A 48 17.11 -4.75 20.33
C ALA A 48 17.39 -4.95 21.83
N ARG A 49 18.62 -5.33 22.20
CA ARG A 49 19.02 -5.43 23.61
C ARG A 49 18.88 -4.10 24.36
N ARG A 50 19.29 -2.98 23.77
CA ARG A 50 19.18 -1.66 24.41
C ARG A 50 17.76 -1.19 24.59
N LEU A 51 16.88 -1.56 23.66
CA LEU A 51 15.48 -1.19 23.67
C LEU A 51 14.61 -2.17 24.47
N GLY A 52 15.20 -3.28 24.97
CA GLY A 52 14.45 -4.31 25.70
C GLY A 52 13.44 -5.05 24.83
N LEU A 53 13.69 -5.15 23.52
CA LEU A 53 12.78 -5.75 22.55
C LEU A 53 13.45 -6.95 21.86
N PRO A 54 12.67 -7.97 21.44
CA PRO A 54 13.23 -9.05 20.62
C PRO A 54 13.62 -8.52 19.22
N PRO A 55 14.70 -9.04 18.59
CA PRO A 55 15.09 -8.61 17.24
C PRO A 55 13.96 -8.73 16.20
N SER A 56 13.08 -9.73 16.36
CA SER A 56 11.90 -9.94 15.52
C SER A 56 10.96 -8.72 15.48
N TYR A 57 10.86 -7.94 16.54
CA TYR A 57 10.05 -6.72 16.59
C TYR A 57 10.40 -5.72 15.48
N PHE A 58 11.67 -5.70 15.09
CA PHE A 58 12.17 -4.83 14.02
C PHE A 58 12.12 -5.54 12.66
N LEU A 59 12.32 -6.85 12.63
CA LEU A 59 12.26 -7.68 11.40
C LEU A 59 10.86 -7.81 10.81
N ASP A 60 9.80 -7.59 11.59
CA ASP A 60 8.44 -7.42 11.07
C ASP A 60 8.37 -6.10 10.27
N GLU A 61 8.87 -6.13 9.05
CA GLU A 61 8.50 -5.16 8.04
C GLU A 61 7.01 -5.39 7.73
N PRO A 62 6.11 -4.41 7.95
CA PRO A 62 5.15 -4.19 6.89
C PRO A 62 6.03 -3.93 5.67
N ALA A 63 5.96 -4.81 4.67
CA ALA A 63 6.61 -4.58 3.39
C ALA A 63 6.41 -3.09 3.06
N PRO A 64 7.46 -2.35 2.64
CA PRO A 64 7.26 -1.00 2.14
C PRO A 64 6.03 -1.08 1.24
N GLY A 65 5.01 -0.28 1.54
CA GLY A 65 3.81 -0.24 0.70
C GLY A 65 4.27 -0.15 -0.74
N PRO A 66 3.56 -0.79 -1.67
CA PRO A 66 4.07 -1.05 -3.02
C PRO A 66 4.57 0.28 -3.57
N ASP A 67 5.84 0.32 -3.99
CA ASP A 67 6.33 1.55 -4.59
C ASP A 67 5.64 1.78 -5.94
N GLY A 68 5.84 2.96 -6.53
CA GLY A 68 5.17 3.30 -7.79
C GLY A 68 5.48 2.28 -8.91
N ALA A 69 6.68 1.70 -8.92
CA ALA A 69 7.13 0.78 -9.94
C ALA A 69 6.44 -0.60 -9.79
N ASP A 70 6.25 -1.08 -8.56
CA ASP A 70 5.48 -2.29 -8.29
C ASP A 70 4.03 -2.16 -8.77
N LEU A 71 3.42 -0.99 -8.54
CA LEU A 71 2.05 -0.72 -9.00
C LEU A 71 1.95 -0.62 -10.52
N ASP A 72 2.93 0.01 -11.18
CA ASP A 72 3.00 0.08 -12.64
C ASP A 72 3.16 -1.33 -13.26
N LEU A 73 4.00 -2.18 -12.66
CA LEU A 73 4.17 -3.56 -13.09
C LEU A 73 2.88 -4.36 -12.90
N ALA A 74 2.25 -4.25 -11.72
CA ALA A 74 0.99 -4.95 -11.43
C ALA A 74 -0.12 -4.55 -12.41
N GLU A 75 -0.25 -3.26 -12.72
CA GLU A 75 -1.23 -2.76 -13.69
C GLU A 75 -1.01 -3.36 -15.07
N ARG A 76 0.22 -3.32 -15.59
CA ARG A 76 0.57 -3.95 -16.88
C ARG A 76 0.30 -5.44 -16.92
N LEU A 77 0.60 -6.17 -15.83
CA LEU A 77 0.35 -7.61 -15.74
C LEU A 77 -1.15 -7.91 -15.78
N LEU A 78 -1.97 -7.12 -15.09
CA LEU A 78 -3.43 -7.25 -15.12
C LEU A 78 -3.99 -6.92 -16.51
N GLU A 79 -3.51 -5.86 -17.17
CA GLU A 79 -3.91 -5.51 -18.54
C GLU A 79 -3.58 -6.64 -19.53
N ALA A 80 -2.41 -7.25 -19.40
CA ALA A 80 -1.98 -8.39 -20.20
C ALA A 80 -2.69 -9.71 -19.84
N GLY A 81 -3.56 -9.72 -18.82
CA GLY A 81 -4.26 -10.94 -18.36
C GLY A 81 -3.36 -11.94 -17.64
N ARG A 82 -2.15 -11.55 -17.22
CA ARG A 82 -1.17 -12.40 -16.51
C ARG A 82 -1.49 -12.43 -15.01
N ILE A 83 -2.64 -13.01 -14.66
CA ILE A 83 -3.24 -12.89 -13.31
C ILE A 83 -2.35 -13.51 -12.23
N GLU A 84 -1.76 -14.67 -12.48
CA GLU A 84 -0.86 -15.35 -11.53
C GLU A 84 0.39 -14.52 -11.23
N GLU A 85 0.95 -13.84 -12.23
CA GLU A 85 2.12 -13.00 -12.03
C GLU A 85 1.76 -11.69 -11.31
N ALA A 86 0.59 -11.11 -11.63
CA ALA A 86 0.06 -9.99 -10.87
C ALA A 86 -0.18 -10.37 -9.40
N ALA A 87 -0.58 -11.61 -9.11
CA ALA A 87 -0.75 -12.10 -7.75
C ALA A 87 0.56 -12.06 -6.94
N GLY A 88 1.71 -12.35 -7.58
CA GLY A 88 3.02 -12.27 -6.93
C GLY A 88 3.34 -10.86 -6.38
N VAL A 89 2.84 -9.82 -7.04
CA VAL A 89 3.01 -8.41 -6.62
C VAL A 89 1.92 -7.97 -5.64
N LEU A 90 0.67 -8.37 -5.90
CA LEU A 90 -0.50 -7.83 -5.20
C LEU A 90 -0.88 -8.62 -3.94
N ALA A 91 -0.66 -9.94 -3.88
CA ALA A 91 -1.02 -10.76 -2.73
C ALA A 91 -0.37 -10.31 -1.40
N PRO A 92 0.91 -9.87 -1.36
CA PRO A 92 1.51 -9.30 -0.15
C PRO A 92 0.77 -8.07 0.38
N LEU A 93 0.11 -7.32 -0.51
CA LEU A 93 -0.62 -6.10 -0.16
C LEU A 93 -1.98 -6.39 0.48
N ALA A 94 -2.61 -7.51 0.12
CA ALA A 94 -3.90 -7.91 0.66
C ALA A 94 -3.84 -8.25 2.17
N GLY A 95 -2.68 -8.71 2.66
CA GLY A 95 -2.45 -9.01 4.08
C GLY A 95 -1.92 -7.83 4.90
N GLY A 96 -1.56 -6.71 4.26
CA GLY A 96 -1.03 -5.51 4.92
C GLY A 96 -2.10 -4.73 5.66
N ALA A 97 -1.69 -3.85 6.58
CA ALA A 97 -2.61 -2.99 7.33
C ALA A 97 -3.50 -2.18 6.36
N ALA A 98 -4.76 -2.60 6.25
CA ALA A 98 -5.75 -2.12 5.28
C ALA A 98 -5.99 -0.60 5.31
N GLY A 99 -5.46 0.14 6.30
CA GLY A 99 -5.53 1.59 6.41
C GLY A 99 -4.51 2.38 5.58
N ALA A 100 -3.39 1.79 5.13
CA ALA A 100 -2.26 2.56 4.56
C ALA A 100 -2.10 2.50 3.02
N LEU A 101 -2.96 1.77 2.31
CA LEU A 101 -2.83 1.64 0.86
C LEU A 101 -3.33 2.90 0.13
N THR A 102 -2.65 3.26 -0.96
CA THR A 102 -3.11 4.32 -1.86
C THR A 102 -4.39 3.89 -2.58
N PRO A 103 -5.22 4.84 -3.07
CA PRO A 103 -6.38 4.52 -3.91
C PRO A 103 -6.02 3.62 -5.09
N ARG A 104 -4.89 3.89 -5.75
CA ARG A 104 -4.36 3.08 -6.86
C ARG A 104 -4.04 1.66 -6.45
N ALA A 105 -3.33 1.46 -5.34
CA ALA A 105 -2.99 0.12 -4.84
C ALA A 105 -4.26 -0.68 -4.49
N ARG A 106 -5.24 -0.04 -3.83
CA ARG A 106 -6.54 -0.68 -3.52
C ARG A 106 -7.32 -1.02 -4.79
N ARG A 107 -7.31 -0.15 -5.80
CA ARG A 107 -7.95 -0.42 -7.09
C ARG A 107 -7.35 -1.66 -7.75
N LEU A 108 -6.01 -1.75 -7.84
CA LEU A 108 -5.33 -2.88 -8.47
C LEU A 108 -5.59 -4.20 -7.74
N LEU A 109 -5.62 -4.19 -6.41
CA LEU A 109 -6.08 -5.32 -5.60
C LEU A 109 -7.51 -5.76 -5.95
N GLY A 110 -8.43 -4.79 -6.09
CA GLY A 110 -9.80 -5.05 -6.49
C GLY A 110 -9.90 -5.67 -7.88
N VAL A 111 -9.20 -5.12 -8.87
CA VAL A 111 -9.16 -5.66 -10.24
C VAL A 111 -8.57 -7.07 -10.27
N TRP A 112 -7.51 -7.33 -9.51
CA TRP A 112 -6.94 -8.67 -9.36
C TRP A 112 -7.97 -9.64 -8.79
N ARG A 113 -8.62 -9.32 -7.67
CA ARG A 113 -9.68 -10.16 -7.07
C ARG A 113 -10.82 -10.44 -8.03
N LEU A 114 -11.22 -9.42 -8.81
CA LEU A 114 -12.29 -9.56 -9.80
C LEU A 114 -11.90 -10.58 -10.89
N ARG A 115 -10.68 -10.45 -11.43
CA ARG A 115 -10.16 -11.36 -12.47
C ARG A 115 -9.89 -12.76 -11.94
N SER A 116 -9.58 -12.89 -10.65
CA SER A 116 -9.42 -14.17 -9.95
C SER A 116 -10.75 -14.83 -9.56
N GLY A 117 -11.89 -14.22 -9.87
CA GLY A 117 -13.22 -14.82 -9.62
C GLY A 117 -13.81 -14.54 -8.24
N SER A 118 -13.27 -13.57 -7.50
CA SER A 118 -13.78 -13.13 -6.19
C SER A 118 -14.40 -11.73 -6.28
N PRO A 119 -15.56 -11.54 -6.96
CA PRO A 119 -16.13 -10.21 -7.19
C PRO A 119 -16.61 -9.51 -5.91
N GLY A 120 -16.97 -10.24 -4.86
CA GLY A 120 -17.31 -9.65 -3.55
C GLY A 120 -16.11 -9.02 -2.85
N GLU A 121 -14.97 -9.72 -2.80
CA GLU A 121 -13.71 -9.17 -2.29
C GLU A 121 -13.22 -8.01 -3.16
N ALA A 122 -13.39 -8.12 -4.47
CA ALA A 122 -13.06 -7.05 -5.40
C ALA A 122 -13.82 -5.77 -5.05
N LEU A 123 -15.15 -5.87 -4.89
CA LEU A 123 -15.99 -4.72 -4.56
C LEU A 123 -15.55 -4.04 -3.26
N ALA A 124 -15.27 -4.81 -2.21
CA ALA A 124 -14.82 -4.25 -0.93
C ALA A 124 -13.50 -3.45 -1.07
N HIS A 125 -12.53 -3.96 -1.84
CA HIS A 125 -11.30 -3.23 -2.11
C HIS A 125 -11.54 -1.94 -2.92
N LEU A 126 -12.47 -1.99 -3.88
CA LEU A 126 -12.76 -0.88 -4.78
C LEU A 126 -13.56 0.23 -4.10
N GLU A 127 -14.52 -0.10 -3.23
CA GLU A 127 -15.23 0.87 -2.40
C GLU A 127 -14.27 1.59 -1.45
N ALA A 128 -13.33 0.85 -0.84
CA ALA A 128 -12.28 1.43 -0.02
C ALA A 128 -11.30 2.28 -0.84
N ALA A 129 -11.06 1.95 -2.11
CA ALA A 129 -10.28 2.79 -3.02
C ALA A 129 -10.99 4.11 -3.31
N LEU A 130 -12.30 4.06 -3.60
CA LEU A 130 -13.12 5.23 -3.89
C LEU A 130 -13.20 6.17 -2.69
N ALA A 131 -13.45 5.63 -1.49
CA ALA A 131 -13.48 6.41 -0.26
C ALA A 131 -12.14 7.11 0.01
N ALA A 132 -11.02 6.44 -0.25
CA ALA A 132 -9.69 7.00 -0.08
C ALA A 132 -9.29 8.02 -1.16
N ALA A 133 -9.92 7.98 -2.34
CA ALA A 133 -9.62 8.91 -3.42
C ALA A 133 -10.10 10.34 -3.11
N GLY A 134 -11.08 10.54 -2.23
CA GLY A 134 -11.51 11.86 -1.76
C GLY A 134 -11.88 12.81 -2.91
N GLU A 135 -11.31 14.02 -2.95
CA GLU A 135 -11.37 14.99 -4.06
C GLU A 135 -10.16 14.89 -5.02
N GLY A 136 -9.42 13.78 -4.98
CA GLY A 136 -8.21 13.56 -5.77
C GLY A 136 -8.45 13.36 -7.27
N ASP A 137 -7.41 12.85 -7.95
CA ASP A 137 -7.35 12.69 -9.41
C ASP A 137 -8.66 12.13 -10.04
N PRO A 138 -9.36 12.93 -10.87
CA PRO A 138 -10.56 12.50 -11.57
C PRO A 138 -10.34 11.26 -12.45
N ALA A 139 -9.17 11.12 -13.07
CA ALA A 139 -8.87 9.97 -13.92
C ALA A 139 -8.77 8.69 -13.08
N GLU A 140 -8.11 8.74 -11.91
CA GLU A 140 -8.05 7.59 -11.02
C GLU A 140 -9.42 7.22 -10.46
N LYS A 141 -10.26 8.20 -10.11
CA LYS A 141 -11.65 7.93 -9.73
C LYS A 141 -12.43 7.26 -10.84
N ALA A 142 -12.30 7.71 -12.08
CA ALA A 142 -12.99 7.08 -13.21
C ALA A 142 -12.58 5.62 -13.36
N ARG A 143 -11.28 5.29 -13.22
CA ARG A 143 -10.80 3.89 -13.22
C ARG A 143 -11.39 3.07 -12.06
N ILE A 144 -11.50 3.66 -10.87
CA ILE A 144 -12.13 2.99 -9.72
C ILE A 144 -13.61 2.70 -10.01
N HIS A 145 -14.36 3.69 -10.51
CA HIS A 145 -15.77 3.52 -10.88
C HIS A 145 -15.98 2.44 -11.96
N GLN A 146 -15.13 2.40 -13.00
CA GLN A 146 -15.16 1.34 -14.01
C GLN A 146 -14.93 -0.05 -13.41
N ALA A 147 -13.97 -0.17 -12.49
CA ALA A 147 -13.70 -1.43 -11.82
C ALA A 147 -14.85 -1.86 -10.89
N ILE A 148 -15.49 -0.92 -10.18
CA ILE A 148 -16.69 -1.19 -9.35
C ILE A 148 -17.82 -1.71 -10.25
N ALA A 149 -18.08 -1.04 -11.37
CA ALA A 149 -19.09 -1.49 -12.32
C ALA A 149 -18.84 -2.93 -12.79
N GLY A 150 -17.59 -3.28 -13.12
CA GLY A 150 -17.22 -4.64 -13.48
C GLY A 150 -17.43 -5.66 -12.35
N ALA A 151 -17.22 -5.29 -11.10
CA ALA A 151 -17.50 -6.15 -9.95
C ALA A 151 -19.01 -6.34 -9.71
N LEU A 152 -19.78 -5.26 -9.80
CA LEU A 152 -21.24 -5.27 -9.67
C LEU A 152 -21.91 -6.08 -10.78
N ASP A 153 -21.42 -5.97 -12.01
CA ASP A 153 -21.84 -6.77 -13.17
C ASP A 153 -21.72 -8.27 -12.90
N ARG A 154 -20.55 -8.72 -12.40
CA ARG A 154 -20.33 -10.12 -11.99
C ARG A 154 -21.20 -10.58 -10.82
N LEU A 155 -21.70 -9.65 -10.00
CA LEU A 155 -22.63 -9.92 -8.90
C LEU A 155 -24.11 -9.83 -9.34
N GLY A 156 -24.39 -9.47 -10.59
CA GLY A 156 -25.76 -9.28 -11.08
C GLY A 156 -26.44 -7.99 -10.61
N ARG A 157 -25.66 -7.00 -10.13
CA ARG A 157 -26.13 -5.70 -9.63
C ARG A 157 -26.08 -4.63 -10.73
N TRP A 158 -26.81 -4.88 -11.83
CA TRP A 158 -26.69 -4.13 -13.10
C TRP A 158 -27.07 -2.64 -13.00
N GLU A 159 -28.06 -2.30 -12.17
CA GLU A 159 -28.50 -0.91 -11.99
C GLU A 159 -27.40 -0.07 -11.35
N GLU A 160 -26.80 -0.59 -10.27
CA GLU A 160 -25.67 0.06 -9.61
C GLU A 160 -24.45 0.13 -10.52
N ALA A 161 -24.18 -0.94 -11.29
CA ALA A 161 -23.10 -0.94 -12.28
C ALA A 161 -23.25 0.20 -13.31
N THR A 162 -24.47 0.41 -13.79
CA THR A 162 -24.79 1.49 -14.75
C THR A 162 -24.55 2.87 -14.14
N GLY A 163 -24.94 3.06 -12.87
CA GLY A 163 -24.66 4.29 -12.12
C GLY A 163 -23.16 4.58 -12.03
N HIS A 164 -22.34 3.57 -11.69
CA HIS A 164 -20.89 3.75 -11.64
C HIS A 164 -20.26 4.04 -13.01
N LEU A 165 -20.77 3.47 -14.11
CA LEU A 165 -20.30 3.80 -15.45
C LEU A 165 -20.61 5.25 -15.85
N ALA A 166 -21.79 5.77 -15.46
CA ALA A 166 -22.15 7.17 -15.71
C ALA A 166 -21.20 8.13 -14.99
N GLU A 167 -20.88 7.87 -13.72
CA GLU A 167 -19.90 8.64 -12.94
C GLU A 167 -18.51 8.61 -13.59
N ALA A 168 -18.04 7.43 -14.02
CA ALA A 168 -16.76 7.31 -14.71
C ALA A 168 -16.69 8.16 -15.98
N LEU A 169 -17.75 8.17 -16.78
CA LEU A 169 -17.84 8.96 -18.01
C LEU A 169 -17.83 10.47 -17.71
N ALA A 170 -18.58 10.90 -16.69
CA ALA A 170 -18.61 12.30 -16.27
C ALA A 170 -17.22 12.80 -15.84
N LEU A 171 -16.49 12.00 -15.06
CA LEU A 171 -15.13 12.32 -14.60
C LEU A 171 -14.13 12.43 -15.76
N LEU A 172 -14.21 11.52 -16.74
CA LEU A 172 -13.33 11.56 -17.93
C LEU A 172 -13.61 12.80 -18.79
N HIS A 173 -14.87 13.14 -19.02
CA HIS A 173 -15.23 14.36 -19.74
C HIS A 173 -14.75 15.63 -19.04
N ALA A 174 -14.91 15.71 -17.71
CA ALA A 174 -14.41 16.83 -16.93
C ALA A 174 -12.89 16.96 -17.02
N SER A 175 -12.16 15.85 -17.09
CA SER A 175 -10.70 15.86 -17.25
C SER A 175 -10.21 16.27 -18.64
N ALA A 176 -10.99 16.00 -19.70
CA ALA A 176 -10.64 16.31 -21.09
C ALA A 176 -10.99 17.74 -21.54
N GLY A 177 -11.88 18.43 -20.81
CA GLY A 177 -12.31 19.80 -21.10
C GLY A 177 -11.53 20.89 -20.36
N ALA A 178 -10.45 20.55 -19.66
CA ALA A 178 -9.63 21.47 -18.86
C ALA A 178 -8.34 21.94 -19.56
N ASP A 179 -8.10 21.49 -20.80
CA ASP A 179 -7.03 21.94 -21.71
C ASP A 179 -7.54 23.01 -22.69
#